data_AF-A0A0A6CUW1-F1
#
_entry.id   AF-A0A0A6CUW1-F1
#
_cell.length_a   1.000
_cell.length_b   1.000
_cell.length_c   1.000
_cell.angle_alpha   90.00
_cell.angle_beta   90.00
_cell.angle_gamma   90.00
#
_symmetry.space_group_name_H-M   'P 1'
#
loop_
_entity.id
_entity.type
_entity.pdbx_description
1 polymer ?
#
loop_
_entity_poly.entity_id
_entity_poly.type
_entity_poly.pdbx_seq_one_letter_code
_entity_poly.pdbx_strand_id
1 'polypeptide(L)'
;MVGLMQAGVLLGSAKALADALGIQPRSLRKKTDSERGVSCEDLIAAADALDARAALMIEHAAKLRAEVTPQTSKASPNEATA
;
A
#
# COMPACT_ATOMS: atom_id res chain seq x y z
N MET A 1 1.44 -13.13 -17.20
CA MET A 1 0.77 -11.80 -17.33
C MET A 1 1.63 -10.71 -16.65
N VAL A 2 2.05 -9.68 -17.39
CA VAL A 2 2.99 -8.63 -16.90
C VAL A 2 2.39 -7.80 -15.75
N GLY A 3 1.09 -7.51 -15.78
CA GLY A 3 0.43 -6.67 -14.78
C GLY A 3 0.47 -7.21 -13.34
N LEU A 4 0.27 -8.52 -13.15
CA LEU A 4 0.35 -9.15 -11.82
C LEU A 4 1.79 -9.18 -11.28
N MET A 5 2.78 -9.45 -12.14
CA MET A 5 4.18 -9.39 -11.70
C MET A 5 4.56 -7.98 -11.22
N GLN A 6 4.08 -6.95 -11.91
CA GLN A 6 4.29 -5.56 -11.52
C GLN A 6 3.56 -5.20 -10.22
N ALA A 7 2.34 -5.72 -9.98
CA ALA A 7 1.65 -5.58 -8.70
C ALA A 7 2.49 -6.16 -7.54
N GLY A 8 3.15 -7.31 -7.74
CA GLY A 8 4.05 -7.89 -6.74
C GLY A 8 5.26 -7.00 -6.43
N VAL A 9 5.83 -6.35 -7.44
CA VAL A 9 6.92 -5.37 -7.25
C VAL A 9 6.44 -4.16 -6.45
N LEU A 10 5.25 -3.64 -6.79
CA LEU A 10 4.66 -2.48 -6.13
C LEU A 10 4.25 -2.78 -4.68
N LEU A 11 3.75 -3.99 -4.40
CA LEU A 11 3.47 -4.45 -3.03
C LEU A 11 4.76 -4.70 -2.22
N GLY A 12 5.89 -4.85 -2.90
CA GLY A 12 7.22 -5.03 -2.30
C GLY A 12 7.72 -6.47 -2.30
N SER A 13 6.88 -7.45 -2.65
CA SER A 13 7.32 -8.83 -2.92
C SER A 13 6.25 -9.67 -3.61
N ALA A 14 6.68 -10.75 -4.28
CA ALA A 14 5.77 -11.77 -4.80
C ALA A 14 4.97 -12.49 -3.68
N LYS A 15 5.53 -12.55 -2.46
CA LYS A 15 4.83 -13.12 -1.30
C LYS A 15 3.65 -12.23 -0.89
N ALA A 16 3.85 -10.92 -0.82
CA ALA A 16 2.79 -9.96 -0.49
C ALA A 16 1.62 -10.04 -1.49
N LEU A 17 1.92 -10.24 -2.77
CA LEU A 17 0.89 -10.49 -3.78
C LEU A 17 0.18 -11.84 -3.55
N ALA A 18 0.90 -12.91 -3.22
CA ALA A 18 0.28 -14.21 -2.93
C ALA A 18 -0.64 -14.13 -1.71
N ASP A 19 -0.21 -13.42 -0.66
CA ASP A 19 -0.98 -13.21 0.56
C ASP A 19 -2.24 -12.37 0.28
N ALA A 20 -2.14 -11.32 -0.53
CA ALA A 20 -3.28 -10.51 -0.99
C ALA A 20 -4.32 -11.32 -1.79
N LEU A 21 -3.85 -12.27 -2.60
CA LEU A 21 -4.69 -13.16 -3.39
C LEU A 21 -5.23 -14.35 -2.59
N GLY A 22 -4.83 -14.53 -1.33
CA GLY A 22 -5.21 -15.68 -0.52
C GLY A 22 -4.68 -17.01 -1.03
N ILE A 23 -3.58 -17.01 -1.80
CA ILE A 23 -3.00 -18.20 -2.42
C ILE A 23 -1.59 -18.49 -1.93
N GLN A 24 -1.17 -19.75 -2.05
CA GLN A 24 0.22 -20.11 -1.79
C GLN A 24 1.17 -19.56 -2.88
N PRO A 25 2.42 -19.21 -2.54
CA PRO A 25 3.41 -18.71 -3.51
C PRO A 25 3.65 -19.64 -4.71
N ARG A 26 3.54 -20.95 -4.50
CA ARG A 26 3.65 -21.96 -5.58
C ARG A 26 2.47 -21.88 -6.55
N SER A 27 1.28 -21.57 -6.06
CA SER A 27 0.07 -21.36 -6.87
C SER A 27 0.14 -20.03 -7.62
N LEU A 28 0.76 -19.00 -7.02
CA LEU A 28 1.01 -17.73 -7.70
C LEU A 28 1.89 -17.91 -8.94
N ARG A 29 3.01 -18.65 -8.83
CA ARG A 29 3.88 -18.95 -9.99
C ARG A 29 3.13 -19.61 -11.13
N LYS A 30 2.32 -20.63 -10.84
CA LYS A 30 1.51 -21.32 -11.86
C LYS A 30 0.48 -20.41 -12.54
N LYS A 31 -0.06 -19.41 -11.83
CA LYS A 31 -0.95 -18.39 -12.41
C LYS A 31 -0.19 -17.38 -13.25
N THR A 32 0.96 -16.90 -12.79
CA THR A 32 1.78 -15.91 -13.52
C THR A 32 2.42 -16.47 -14.78
N ASP A 33 2.80 -17.76 -14.74
CA ASP A 33 3.39 -18.51 -15.85
C ASP A 33 2.34 -18.96 -16.88
N SER A 34 1.07 -18.58 -16.68
CA SER A 34 -0.06 -18.84 -17.57
C SER A 34 -0.47 -20.32 -17.69
N GLU A 35 0.08 -21.22 -16.87
CA GLU A 35 -0.31 -22.64 -16.82
C GLU A 35 -1.77 -22.84 -16.35
N ARG A 36 -2.28 -21.97 -15.47
CA ARG A 36 -3.67 -22.02 -14.97
C ARG A 36 -4.57 -20.86 -15.43
N GLY A 37 -4.00 -19.85 -16.08
CA GLY A 37 -4.71 -18.59 -16.35
C GLY A 37 -4.93 -17.75 -15.08
N VAL A 38 -5.21 -16.47 -15.28
CA VAL A 38 -5.49 -15.47 -14.24
C VAL A 38 -6.98 -15.19 -14.26
N SER A 39 -7.64 -15.28 -13.10
CA SER A 39 -9.08 -14.97 -13.00
C SER A 39 -9.32 -13.46 -12.82
N CYS A 40 -10.53 -12.99 -13.13
CA CYS A 40 -10.91 -11.61 -12.84
C CYS A 40 -10.85 -11.29 -11.33
N GLU A 41 -11.19 -12.27 -10.47
CA GLU A 41 -11.08 -12.15 -9.02
C GLU A 41 -9.64 -11.89 -8.57
N ASP A 42 -8.65 -12.53 -9.20
CA ASP A 42 -7.24 -12.28 -8.91
C ASP A 42 -6.82 -10.85 -9.28
N LEU A 43 -7.36 -10.32 -10.39
CA LEU A 43 -7.05 -8.95 -10.80
C LEU A 43 -7.66 -7.93 -9.84
N ILE A 44 -8.89 -8.17 -9.39
CA ILE A 44 -9.59 -7.32 -8.42
C ILE A 44 -8.85 -7.35 -7.08
N ALA A 45 -8.55 -8.53 -6.55
CA ALA A 45 -7.83 -8.66 -5.28
C ALA A 45 -6.42 -8.04 -5.32
N ALA A 46 -5.72 -8.15 -6.46
CA ALA A 46 -4.44 -7.45 -6.65
C ALA A 46 -4.60 -5.93 -6.67
N ALA A 47 -5.66 -5.41 -7.31
CA ALA A 47 -5.97 -3.98 -7.33
C ALA A 47 -6.31 -3.45 -5.92
N ASP A 48 -7.19 -4.14 -5.19
CA ASP A 48 -7.58 -3.78 -3.82
C ASP A 48 -6.37 -3.72 -2.88
N ALA A 49 -5.44 -4.66 -3.01
CA ALA A 49 -4.20 -4.66 -2.23
C ALA A 49 -3.28 -3.48 -2.57
N LEU A 50 -3.22 -3.08 -3.84
CA LEU A 50 -2.47 -1.90 -4.25
C LEU A 50 -3.11 -0.61 -3.70
N ASP A 51 -4.44 -0.51 -3.74
CA ASP A 51 -5.17 0.63 -3.19
C ASP A 51 -4.99 0.76 -1.68
N ALA A 52 -5.07 -0.35 -0.94
CA ALA A 52 -4.81 -0.37 0.50
C ALA A 52 -3.39 0.11 0.82
N ARG A 53 -2.39 -0.34 0.05
CA ARG A 53 -1.01 0.12 0.22
C ARG A 53 -0.83 1.58 -0.14
N ALA A 54 -1.49 2.06 -1.21
CA ALA A 54 -1.46 3.46 -1.60
C ALA A 54 -2.05 4.36 -0.51
N ALA A 55 -3.16 3.96 0.11
CA ALA A 55 -3.77 4.70 1.22
C ALA A 55 -2.79 4.86 2.39
N LEU A 56 -2.09 3.79 2.79
CA LEU A 56 -1.06 3.85 3.85
C LEU A 56 0.10 4.78 3.48
N MET A 57 0.54 4.76 2.23
CA MET A 57 1.61 5.63 1.75
C MET A 57 1.19 7.10 1.74
N ILE A 58 -0.06 7.40 1.33
CA ILE A 58 -0.62 8.75 1.35
C ILE A 58 -0.73 9.25 2.80
N GLU A 59 -1.22 8.43 3.72
CA GLU A 59 -1.31 8.76 5.15
C GLU A 59 0.08 9.06 5.73
N HIS A 60 1.07 8.21 5.42
CA HIS A 60 2.44 8.43 5.88
C HIS A 60 3.05 9.70 5.29
N ALA A 61 2.83 9.97 4.00
CA ALA A 61 3.27 11.21 3.37
C ALA A 61 2.60 12.44 3.99
N ALA A 62 1.31 12.35 4.38
CA ALA A 62 0.62 13.42 5.09
C ALA A 62 1.26 13.69 6.46
N LYS A 63 1.60 12.65 7.22
CA LYS A 63 2.34 12.79 8.49
C LYS A 63 3.69 13.50 8.29
N LEU A 64 4.47 13.08 7.29
CA LEU A 64 5.75 13.72 6.98
C LEU A 64 5.60 15.21 6.61
N ARG A 65 4.55 15.58 5.87
CA ARG A 65 4.27 17.00 5.56
C ARG A 65 3.86 17.80 6.79
N ALA A 66 3.12 17.18 7.72
CA ALA A 66 2.76 17.82 8.99
C ALA A 66 3.98 18.11 9.86
N GLU A 67 4.98 17.24 9.89
CA GLU A 67 6.26 17.47 10.61
C GLU A 67 7.06 18.65 10.05
N VAL A 68 7.00 18.88 8.72
CA VAL A 68 7.69 19.99 8.05
C VAL A 68 6.93 21.30 8.20
N THR A 69 5.62 21.25 8.45
CA THR A 69 4.83 22.45 8.71
C THR A 69 5.08 22.86 10.16
N PRO A 70 5.82 23.95 10.42
CA PRO A 70 6.20 24.29 11.79
C PRO A 70 4.92 24.50 12.60
N GLN A 71 4.80 23.79 13.73
CA GLN A 71 3.80 24.10 14.75
C GLN A 71 4.13 25.44 15.42
N THR A 72 4.06 26.54 14.66
CA THR A 72 3.97 27.89 15.20
C THR A 72 2.52 28.17 15.59
N SER A 73 2.03 27.51 16.64
CA SER A 73 0.94 28.05 17.47
C SER A 73 0.70 27.17 18.70
N LYS A 74 1.68 27.16 19.60
CA LYS A 74 1.39 27.06 21.04
C LYS A 74 2.00 28.26 21.75
N ALA A 75 1.75 29.45 21.21
CA ALA A 75 1.85 30.67 22.00
C ALA A 75 0.53 30.81 22.76
N SER A 76 0.43 30.16 23.93
CA SER A 76 -0.45 30.68 24.97
C SER A 76 0.28 31.87 25.61
N PRO A 77 -0.27 33.10 25.50
CA PRO A 77 0.24 34.22 26.25
C PRO A 77 0.08 33.91 27.74
N ASN A 78 1.19 33.99 28.46
CA ASN A 78 1.19 34.14 29.90
C ASN A 78 0.62 35.54 30.21
N GLU A 79 -0.69 35.64 30.47
CA GLU A 79 -1.25 36.84 31.09
C GLU A 79 -0.87 36.86 32.57
N ALA A 80 0.33 37.40 32.83
CA ALA A 80 0.77 37.88 34.12
C ALA A 80 0.59 39.41 34.15
N THR A 81 -0.52 39.89 34.71
CA THR A 81 -0.77 41.21 35.37
C THR A 81 -2.30 41.35 35.51
N ALA A 82 -2.92 41.73 36.62
CA ALA A 82 -2.50 42.49 37.80
C ALA A 82 -3.38 42.13 39.01
#